data_AF-Q52UL3-F1
#
_entry.id   AF-Q52UL3-F1
#
_cell.length_a   1.000
_cell.length_b   1.000
_cell.length_c   1.000
_cell.angle_alpha   90.00
_cell.angle_beta   90.00
_cell.angle_gamma   90.00
#
_symmetry.space_group_name_H-M   'P 1'
#
loop_
_entity.id
_entity.type
_entity.pdbx_description
1 polymer ?
#
loop_
_entity_poly.entity_id
_entity_poly.type
_entity_poly.pdbx_seq_one_letter_code
_entity_poly.pdbx_strand_id
1 'polypeptide(L)'
;GLEAAGGAGVEGWENAVEFVPGQPYRGRMVPSVSEAPVQSSMIEREQIVLGMGRQLCRDAIAGQCFRGQSCIYLHGDICDMCGLPVLHPLDGAQRADHVKACIEAHEKNMELSFAVQRSADKVCGICMEVVYEKANRNDCRFGILSSCNHTY
;
A
#
# COMPACT_ATOMS: atom_id res chain seq x y z
N GLY A 1 -23.26 -14.66 11.33
CA GLY A 1 -21.82 -14.56 11.64
C GLY A 1 -21.19 -13.62 10.63
N LEU A 2 -20.35 -12.70 11.07
CA LEU A 2 -19.48 -11.93 10.20
C LEU A 2 -18.34 -12.83 9.72
N GLU A 3 -18.06 -12.75 8.42
CA GLU A 3 -16.97 -13.43 7.72
C GLU A 3 -15.75 -12.53 7.52
N ALA A 4 -14.59 -13.19 7.37
CA ALA A 4 -13.51 -12.89 6.41
C ALA A 4 -12.68 -11.60 6.60
N ALA A 5 -11.42 -11.48 6.15
CA ALA A 5 -10.42 -12.38 5.59
C ALA A 5 -9.14 -11.56 5.30
N GLY A 6 -8.06 -12.27 4.97
CA GLY A 6 -7.07 -11.83 3.98
C GLY A 6 -5.85 -11.10 4.56
N GLY A 7 -4.62 -11.40 4.16
CA GLY A 7 -4.12 -12.26 3.10
C GLY A 7 -2.68 -11.83 2.85
N ALA A 8 -1.73 -12.76 2.98
CA ALA A 8 -0.31 -12.50 2.76
C ALA A 8 0.02 -12.66 1.27
N GLY A 9 0.69 -11.64 0.72
CA GLY A 9 1.19 -11.60 -0.65
C GLY A 9 2.31 -12.61 -0.88
N VAL A 10 2.29 -13.16 -2.09
CA VAL A 10 3.01 -14.33 -2.58
C VAL A 10 4.45 -14.01 -2.99
N GLU A 11 5.36 -14.94 -2.69
CA GLU A 11 6.70 -15.01 -3.26
C GLU A 11 6.85 -16.32 -4.07
N GLY A 12 7.33 -16.19 -5.31
CA GLY A 12 7.98 -17.24 -6.13
C GLY A 12 7.30 -18.61 -6.26
N TRP A 13 6.36 -18.75 -7.17
CA TRP A 13 5.69 -20.01 -7.56
C TRP A 13 6.59 -20.99 -8.34
N GLU A 14 7.78 -20.56 -8.73
CA GLU A 14 8.69 -21.27 -9.65
C GLU A 14 9.52 -22.40 -9.01
N ASN A 15 9.47 -22.57 -7.69
CA ASN A 15 10.21 -23.63 -6.97
C ASN A 15 9.30 -24.50 -6.07
N ALA A 16 7.98 -24.48 -6.29
CA ALA A 16 7.07 -25.30 -5.50
C ALA A 16 7.26 -26.80 -5.80
N VAL A 17 7.68 -27.58 -4.79
CA VAL A 17 7.81 -29.04 -4.93
C VAL A 17 6.42 -29.66 -5.12
N GLU A 18 6.28 -30.54 -6.10
CA GLU A 18 4.99 -31.16 -6.43
C GLU A 18 4.59 -32.21 -5.38
N PHE A 19 3.31 -32.20 -4.98
CA PHE A 19 2.80 -33.04 -3.91
C PHE A 19 2.51 -34.47 -4.41
N VAL A 20 3.14 -35.48 -3.81
CA VAL A 20 2.94 -36.90 -4.14
C VAL A 20 2.23 -37.63 -2.97
N PRO A 21 1.02 -38.16 -3.17
CA PRO A 21 0.27 -38.87 -2.12
C PRO A 21 0.99 -40.15 -1.67
N GLY A 22 1.14 -40.34 -0.37
CA GLY A 22 1.74 -41.54 0.24
C GLY A 22 3.21 -41.41 0.64
N GLN A 23 3.87 -40.28 0.33
CA GLN A 23 5.20 -39.98 0.87
C GLN A 23 5.08 -39.28 2.25
N PRO A 24 5.90 -39.66 3.24
CA PRO A 24 5.97 -38.91 4.49
C PRO A 24 6.49 -37.50 4.21
N TYR A 25 5.76 -36.49 4.69
CA TYR A 25 6.09 -35.09 4.48
C TYR A 25 7.51 -34.78 4.99
N ARG A 26 8.43 -34.52 4.07
CA ARG A 26 9.74 -33.93 4.38
C ARG A 26 9.61 -32.42 4.23
N GLY A 27 9.20 -31.76 5.31
CA GLY A 27 9.27 -30.31 5.40
C GLY A 27 10.69 -29.81 5.11
N ARG A 28 10.79 -28.59 4.58
CA ARG A 28 12.06 -27.90 4.34
C ARG A 28 12.91 -27.95 5.60
N MET A 29 14.08 -28.61 5.54
CA MET A 29 15.05 -28.52 6.64
C MET A 29 15.58 -27.09 6.69
N VAL A 30 15.21 -26.39 7.77
CA VAL A 30 15.90 -25.18 8.20
C VAL A 30 17.31 -25.61 8.62
N PRO A 31 18.38 -24.91 8.22
CA PRO A 31 19.71 -25.21 8.74
C PRO A 31 19.68 -25.13 10.27
N SER A 32 20.17 -26.18 10.91
CA SER A 32 20.41 -26.23 12.35
C SER A 32 21.36 -25.10 12.74
N VAL A 33 20.83 -24.06 13.37
CA VAL A 33 21.65 -23.05 14.03
C VAL A 33 22.21 -23.72 15.29
N SER A 34 23.53 -23.86 15.32
CA SER A 34 24.28 -24.35 16.48
C SER A 34 23.95 -23.53 17.72
N GLU A 35 23.59 -24.20 18.82
CA GLU A 35 23.43 -23.58 20.12
C GLU A 35 24.76 -22.97 20.58
N ALA A 36 24.79 -21.64 20.70
CA ALA A 36 25.87 -20.90 21.33
C ALA A 36 25.39 -20.40 22.71
N PRO A 37 26.28 -20.29 23.71
CA PRO A 37 25.90 -20.24 25.11
C PRO A 37 25.20 -18.94 25.46
N VAL A 38 24.23 -19.04 26.37
CA VAL A 38 23.62 -17.93 27.09
C VAL A 38 24.71 -17.12 27.79
N GLN A 39 25.05 -15.96 27.24
CA GLN A 39 25.67 -14.89 27.99
C GLN A 39 24.90 -13.60 27.75
N SER A 40 23.95 -13.37 28.66
CA SER A 40 23.40 -12.06 28.91
C SER A 40 24.54 -11.08 29.19
N SER A 41 24.64 -10.04 28.38
CA SER A 41 25.28 -8.79 28.81
C SER A 41 24.54 -7.63 28.18
N MET A 42 24.38 -6.58 28.99
CA MET A 42 23.34 -5.54 28.92
C MET A 42 23.31 -4.67 27.64
N ILE A 43 24.14 -4.94 26.63
CA ILE A 43 24.31 -4.09 25.45
C ILE A 43 23.24 -4.37 24.35
N GLU A 44 22.65 -5.56 24.34
CA GLU A 44 21.62 -5.91 23.33
C GLU A 44 20.32 -5.10 23.53
N ARG A 45 19.98 -4.75 24.79
CA ARG A 45 18.78 -3.95 25.11
C ARG A 45 18.90 -2.49 24.69
N GLU A 46 20.09 -1.91 24.72
CA GLU A 46 20.32 -0.52 24.29
C GLU A 46 20.35 -0.40 22.76
N GLN A 47 20.86 -1.41 22.04
CA GLN A 47 20.81 -1.43 20.57
C GLN A 47 19.39 -1.66 20.01
N ILE A 48 18.54 -2.39 20.72
CA ILE A 48 17.11 -2.54 20.34
C ILE A 48 16.36 -1.21 20.54
N VAL A 49 16.65 -0.46 21.61
CA VAL A 49 16.04 0.86 21.87
C VAL A 49 16.50 1.92 20.85
N LEU A 50 17.77 1.93 20.44
CA LEU A 50 18.25 2.83 19.39
C LEU A 50 17.77 2.46 17.98
N GLY A 51 17.49 1.17 17.72
CA GLY A 51 17.01 0.69 16.43
C GLY A 51 15.51 0.91 16.20
N MET A 52 14.70 0.82 17.26
CA MET A 52 13.23 1.01 17.19
C MET A 52 12.84 2.47 16.93
N GLY A 53 13.64 3.43 17.39
CA GLY A 53 13.48 4.86 17.11
C GLY A 53 13.86 5.27 15.67
N ARG A 54 14.16 4.33 14.77
CA ARG A 54 14.44 4.59 13.34
C ARG A 54 13.30 4.20 12.41
N GLN A 55 12.26 3.55 12.94
CA GLN A 55 11.13 3.10 12.13
C GLN A 55 9.93 4.02 12.35
N LEU A 56 9.29 4.41 11.26
CA LEU A 56 8.03 5.15 11.34
C LEU A 56 6.90 4.26 11.84
N CYS A 57 6.03 4.82 12.65
CA CYS A 57 4.81 4.19 13.12
C CYS A 57 3.85 4.02 11.96
N ARG A 58 3.58 2.76 11.57
CA ARG A 58 2.65 2.44 10.48
C ARG A 58 1.26 3.02 10.68
N ASP A 59 0.76 3.03 11.92
CA ASP A 59 -0.56 3.59 12.24
C ASP A 59 -0.59 5.12 12.11
N ALA A 60 0.52 5.79 12.43
CA ALA A 60 0.62 7.25 12.31
C ALA A 60 0.69 7.66 10.84
N ILE A 61 1.46 6.92 10.03
CA ILE A 61 1.52 7.08 8.57
C ILE A 61 0.13 6.93 7.94
N ALA A 62 -0.69 6.00 8.44
CA ALA A 62 -2.05 5.79 7.98
C ALA A 62 -3.04 6.89 8.43
N GLY A 63 -2.60 7.86 9.25
CA GLY A 63 -3.35 9.05 9.64
C GLY A 63 -3.78 9.09 11.10
N GLN A 64 -3.75 7.97 11.84
CA GLN A 64 -4.12 7.98 13.27
C GLN A 64 -3.44 6.87 14.07
N CYS A 65 -2.66 7.25 15.08
CA CYS A 65 -2.12 6.32 16.07
C CYS A 65 -2.78 6.53 17.44
N PHE A 66 -3.44 5.49 17.97
CA PHE A 66 -4.10 5.54 19.28
C PHE A 66 -3.13 5.68 20.46
N ARG A 67 -1.84 5.38 20.25
CA ARG A 67 -0.79 5.49 21.28
C ARG A 67 -0.36 6.96 21.50
N GLY A 68 -0.71 7.87 20.59
CA GLY A 68 -0.35 9.28 20.70
C GLY A 68 1.16 9.46 20.89
N GLN A 69 1.55 10.37 21.80
CA GLN A 69 2.96 10.63 22.12
C GLN A 69 3.66 9.49 22.87
N SER A 70 2.92 8.48 23.34
CA SER A 70 3.50 7.31 24.02
C SER A 70 3.88 6.18 23.04
N CYS A 71 3.75 6.42 21.73
CA CYS A 71 4.13 5.43 20.73
C CYS A 71 5.64 5.17 20.74
N ILE A 72 6.02 3.90 20.71
CA ILE A 72 7.42 3.45 20.65
C ILE A 72 8.08 3.70 19.28
N TYR A 73 7.29 4.03 18.27
CA TYR A 73 7.74 4.28 16.90
C TYR A 73 7.61 5.76 16.55
N LEU A 74 8.43 6.24 15.62
CA LEU A 74 8.40 7.64 15.20
C LEU A 74 7.12 7.97 14.44
N HIS A 75 6.42 9.04 14.81
CA HIS A 75 5.28 9.50 14.02
C HIS A 75 5.71 10.24 12.74
N GLY A 76 6.97 10.65 12.62
CA GLY A 76 7.47 11.38 11.45
C GLY A 76 7.01 12.84 11.40
N ASP A 77 7.54 13.57 10.44
CA ASP A 77 7.18 14.94 10.12
C ASP A 77 6.04 14.96 9.07
N ILE A 78 5.27 16.04 9.08
CA ILE A 78 4.14 16.24 8.17
C ILE A 78 4.67 16.58 6.77
N CYS A 79 4.15 15.91 5.75
CA CYS A 79 4.38 16.30 4.36
C CYS A 79 3.45 17.47 3.98
N ASP A 80 4.00 18.54 3.41
CA ASP A 80 3.23 19.74 3.02
C ASP A 80 2.16 19.49 1.95
N MET A 81 2.34 18.45 1.12
CA MET A 81 1.43 18.16 0.00
C MET A 81 0.27 17.25 0.40
N CYS A 82 0.52 16.20 1.19
CA CYS A 82 -0.52 15.26 1.62
C CYS A 82 -1.04 15.50 3.05
N GLY A 83 -0.36 16.33 3.85
CA GLY A 83 -0.73 16.65 5.22
C GLY A 83 -0.57 15.49 6.22
N LEU A 84 -0.01 14.36 5.80
CA LEU A 84 0.17 13.17 6.63
C LEU A 84 1.57 13.14 7.27
N PRO A 85 1.71 12.59 8.49
CA PRO A 85 2.99 12.47 9.18
C PRO A 85 3.75 11.23 8.67
N VAL A 86 4.36 11.38 7.49
CA VAL A 86 4.97 10.27 6.73
C VAL A 86 6.44 10.49 6.40
N LEU A 87 6.97 11.69 6.69
CA LEU A 87 8.36 12.01 6.44
C LEU A 87 9.22 11.58 7.63
N HIS A 88 10.31 10.87 7.38
CA HIS A 88 11.24 10.56 8.44
C HIS A 88 12.10 11.79 8.80
N PRO A 89 12.32 12.12 10.09
CA PRO A 89 13.08 13.32 10.48
C PRO A 89 14.57 13.26 10.11
N LEU A 90 15.15 12.06 10.11
CA LEU A 90 16.59 11.83 9.95
C LEU A 90 16.97 11.11 8.63
N ASP A 91 15.98 10.72 7.82
CA ASP A 91 16.24 9.97 6.59
C ASP A 91 15.85 10.82 5.38
N GLY A 92 16.86 11.47 4.80
CA GLY A 92 16.70 12.32 3.63
C GLY A 92 16.36 11.55 2.36
N ALA A 93 16.75 10.28 2.25
CA ALA A 93 16.43 9.46 1.07
C ALA A 93 14.94 9.13 1.05
N GLN A 94 14.40 8.63 2.17
CA GLN A 94 12.97 8.36 2.29
C GLN A 94 12.12 9.63 2.11
N ARG A 95 12.58 10.77 2.64
CA ARG A 95 11.90 12.05 2.43
C ARG A 95 11.86 12.43 0.95
N ALA A 96 12.99 12.33 0.24
CA ALA A 96 13.05 12.64 -1.18
C ALA A 96 12.15 11.71 -2.01
N ASP A 97 12.18 10.40 -1.70
CA ASP A 97 11.34 9.41 -2.37
C ASP A 97 9.85 9.67 -2.15
N HIS A 98 9.45 9.97 -0.90
CA HIS A 98 8.07 10.32 -0.60
C HIS A 98 7.65 11.60 -1.32
N VAL A 99 8.45 12.67 -1.26
CA VAL A 99 8.11 13.95 -1.90
C VAL A 99 7.92 13.75 -3.40
N LYS A 100 8.82 13.00 -4.06
CA LYS A 100 8.67 12.67 -5.48
C LYS A 100 7.37 11.91 -5.75
N ALA A 101 7.13 10.81 -5.03
CA ALA A 101 5.93 9.99 -5.22
C ALA A 101 4.64 10.76 -4.90
N CYS A 102 4.67 11.66 -3.92
CA CYS A 102 3.55 12.48 -3.52
C CYS A 102 3.20 13.53 -4.61
N ILE A 103 4.21 14.14 -5.23
CA ILE A 103 4.02 15.06 -6.36
C ILE A 103 3.40 14.30 -7.53
N GLU A 104 3.98 13.16 -7.93
CA GLU A 104 3.48 12.33 -9.04
C GLU A 104 2.02 11.88 -8.80
N ALA A 105 1.70 11.46 -7.57
CA ALA A 105 0.34 11.09 -7.20
C ALA A 105 -0.63 12.29 -7.26
N HIS A 106 -0.19 13.46 -6.80
CA HIS A 106 -0.98 14.68 -6.85
C HIS A 106 -1.27 15.11 -8.30
N GLU A 107 -0.26 15.11 -9.17
CA GLU A 107 -0.40 15.40 -10.60
C GLU A 107 -1.40 14.45 -11.28
N LYS A 108 -1.27 13.15 -11.02
CA LYS A 108 -2.20 12.14 -11.56
C LYS A 108 -3.63 12.33 -11.06
N ASN A 109 -3.80 12.65 -9.78
CA ASN A 109 -5.13 12.93 -9.22
C ASN A 109 -5.74 14.22 -9.80
N MET A 110 -4.91 15.22 -10.09
CA MET A 110 -5.33 16.45 -10.74
C MET A 110 -5.79 16.17 -12.18
N GLU A 111 -5.01 15.41 -12.96
CA GLU A 111 -5.39 14.98 -14.32
C GLU A 111 -6.70 14.19 -14.32
N LEU A 112 -6.84 13.24 -13.40
CA LEU A 112 -8.08 12.46 -13.24
C LEU A 112 -9.27 13.37 -12.92
N SER A 113 -9.09 14.35 -12.03
CA SER A 113 -10.14 15.30 -11.67
C SER A 113 -10.60 16.11 -12.89
N PHE A 114 -9.66 16.57 -13.72
CA PHE A 114 -10.00 17.23 -14.99
C PHE A 114 -10.73 16.29 -15.96
N ALA A 115 -10.31 15.03 -16.06
CA ALA A 115 -10.98 14.04 -16.90
C ALA A 115 -12.42 13.75 -16.43
N VAL A 116 -12.63 13.61 -15.12
CA VAL A 116 -13.96 13.45 -14.51
C VAL A 116 -14.83 14.68 -14.77
N GLN A 117 -14.31 15.88 -14.52
CA GLN A 117 -15.06 17.11 -14.77
C GLN A 117 -15.47 17.27 -16.24
N ARG A 118 -14.61 16.89 -17.18
CA ARG A 118 -14.91 16.93 -18.63
C ARG A 118 -15.90 15.87 -19.09
N SER A 119 -16.10 14.82 -18.30
CA SER A 119 -16.97 13.68 -18.64
C SER A 119 -18.29 13.67 -17.86
N ALA A 120 -18.39 14.45 -16.78
CA ALA A 120 -19.53 14.46 -15.85
C ALA A 120 -20.87 14.77 -16.52
N ASP A 121 -20.88 15.62 -17.54
CA ASP A 121 -22.09 16.09 -18.24
C ASP A 121 -22.32 15.39 -19.59
N LYS A 122 -21.53 14.36 -19.91
CA LYS A 122 -21.63 13.69 -21.22
C LYS A 122 -22.82 12.75 -21.26
N VAL A 123 -23.72 13.02 -22.21
CA VAL A 123 -24.96 12.29 -22.43
C VAL A 123 -24.79 11.26 -23.55
N CYS A 124 -25.42 10.11 -23.36
CA CYS A 124 -25.54 9.08 -24.39
C CYS A 124 -26.59 9.51 -25.42
N GLY A 125 -26.21 9.64 -26.69
CA GLY A 125 -27.09 9.92 -27.82
C GLY A 125 -28.13 8.83 -28.13
N ILE A 126 -28.02 7.60 -27.59
CA ILE A 126 -29.08 6.59 -27.72
C ILE A 126 -30.16 6.74 -26.65
N CYS A 127 -29.77 6.67 -25.38
CA CYS A 127 -30.71 6.61 -24.25
C CYS A 127 -30.99 7.98 -23.63
N MET A 128 -30.25 9.02 -24.04
CA MET A 128 -30.37 10.39 -23.53
C MET A 128 -30.06 10.54 -22.04
N GLU A 129 -29.38 9.56 -21.45
CA GLU A 129 -28.93 9.56 -20.05
C GLU A 129 -27.47 10.01 -19.92
N VAL A 130 -27.10 10.57 -18.78
CA VAL A 130 -25.70 10.91 -18.45
C VAL A 130 -24.90 9.62 -18.29
N VAL A 131 -23.84 9.47 -19.09
CA VAL A 131 -23.03 8.24 -19.14
C VAL A 131 -22.39 7.95 -17.78
N TYR A 132 -21.91 8.98 -17.09
CA TYR A 132 -21.26 8.84 -15.79
C TYR A 132 -22.23 8.41 -14.65
N GLU A 133 -23.53 8.65 -14.81
CA GLU A 133 -24.55 8.38 -13.79
C GLU A 133 -25.25 7.02 -13.96
N LYS A 134 -24.89 6.24 -14.99
CA LYS A 134 -25.51 4.94 -15.24
C LYS A 134 -25.27 3.96 -14.09
N ALA A 135 -26.31 3.21 -13.75
CA ALA A 135 -26.29 2.27 -12.62
C ALA A 135 -25.21 1.18 -12.76
N ASN A 136 -24.94 0.72 -13.99
CA ASN A 136 -23.91 -0.28 -14.25
C ASN A 136 -22.61 0.39 -14.73
N ARG A 137 -21.51 0.08 -14.06
CA ARG A 137 -20.16 0.56 -14.44
C ARG A 137 -19.76 0.18 -15.87
N ASN A 138 -20.27 -0.95 -16.39
CA ASN A 138 -20.01 -1.36 -17.77
C ASN A 138 -20.70 -0.46 -18.81
N ASP A 139 -21.76 0.25 -18.42
CA ASP A 139 -22.48 1.19 -19.29
C ASP A 139 -21.88 2.60 -19.21
N CYS A 140 -21.04 2.88 -18.20
CA CYS A 140 -20.27 4.13 -18.03
C CYS A 140 -19.03 4.19 -18.96
N ARG A 141 -19.21 3.86 -20.24
CA ARG A 141 -18.13 3.86 -21.24
C ARG A 141 -18.42 4.86 -22.36
N PHE A 142 -17.35 5.47 -22.86
CA PHE A 142 -17.39 6.33 -24.03
C PHE A 142 -16.95 5.55 -25.27
N GLY A 143 -17.68 5.70 -26.38
CA GLY A 143 -17.46 4.96 -27.61
C GLY A 143 -17.83 3.47 -27.54
N ILE A 144 -18.26 2.92 -28.68
CA ILE A 144 -18.50 1.48 -28.87
C ILE A 144 -17.23 0.79 -29.42
N LEU A 145 -16.39 1.54 -30.13
CA LEU A 145 -15.12 1.10 -30.71
C LEU A 145 -13.96 1.84 -30.04
N SER A 146 -12.81 1.17 -29.89
CA SER A 146 -11.61 1.68 -29.20
C SER A 146 -10.99 2.96 -29.78
N SER A 147 -11.37 3.35 -31.01
CA SER A 147 -10.84 4.53 -31.71
C SER A 147 -11.81 5.71 -31.80
N CYS A 148 -12.96 5.66 -31.12
CA CYS A 148 -13.97 6.73 -31.18
C CYS A 148 -13.96 7.61 -29.93
N ASN A 149 -13.84 8.93 -30.12
CA ASN A 149 -14.01 9.94 -29.06
C ASN A 149 -15.47 10.40 -28.88
N HIS A 150 -16.43 9.62 -29.39
CA HIS A 150 -17.84 9.97 -29.31
C HIS A 150 -18.43 9.57 -27.96
N THR A 151 -19.11 10.52 -27.33
CA THR A 151 -20.03 10.28 -26.22
C THR A 151 -21.34 9.81 -26.86
N TYR A 152 -21.44 8.50 -27.12
CA TYR A 152 -22.61 7.92 -27.77
C TYR A 152 -23.67 7.51 -26.77
#